data_AF-A0A2E9YZH1-F1
#
_entry.id   AF-A0A2E9YZH1-F1
#
_cell.length_a   1.000
_cell.length_b   1.000
_cell.length_c   1.000
_cell.angle_alpha   90.00
_cell.angle_beta   90.00
_cell.angle_gamma   90.00
#
_symmetry.space_group_name_H-M   'P 1'
#
loop_
_entity.id
_entity.type
_entity.pdbx_description
1 polymer ?
#
loop_
_entity_poly.entity_id
_entity_poly.type
_entity_poly.pdbx_seq_one_letter_code
_entity_poly.pdbx_strand_id
1 'polypeptide(L)'
;MNELPHVIDLAPHSYQRDTIKIDPEQHRIVITLQDLEDALEDAAKDGKPSLADWPHRTVHFRMLSRILGGLDHPVTSFGSLLPDEWGDIPPDIRDRIPGNPRNVHMQLVSILKRAIGLFRPDIDPWSALRVLADAEVRIDGKMVGSVQRRAERDGLNPIDIDNCWIARQLAAVPAEDETQERQIYHYLVRLSGRQLIQHAGLLRRDLALPATLLQQQCEVILPDWLQEVADASDRPTCNGLERVWRTIRHHNLTAQSPDDIMALIYAGKLQHDTAKCVQPIKSGSWRGYIQRVRQVLLSYVDDPTIYEGRLKHG
;
A
#
# COMPACT_ATOMS: atom_id res chain seq x y z
N MET A 1 2.55 -32.29 -14.46
CA MET A 1 1.31 -32.56 -13.70
C MET A 1 1.52 -31.87 -12.36
N ASN A 2 1.18 -30.59 -12.28
CA ASN A 2 -0.11 -30.06 -11.78
C ASN A 2 -0.44 -30.58 -10.38
N GLU A 3 -0.28 -29.71 -9.38
CA GLU A 3 -1.35 -29.34 -8.45
C GLU A 3 -0.93 -28.08 -7.68
N LEU A 4 -1.60 -26.96 -8.01
CA LEU A 4 -1.63 -25.75 -7.19
C LEU A 4 -2.61 -26.02 -6.03
N PRO A 5 -2.28 -25.76 -4.76
CA PRO A 5 -3.28 -25.79 -3.71
C PRO A 5 -4.15 -24.53 -3.83
N HIS A 6 -5.41 -24.77 -4.17
CA HIS A 6 -6.62 -24.02 -3.87
C HIS A 6 -6.50 -22.55 -3.42
N VAL A 7 -7.06 -21.70 -4.28
CA VAL A 7 -7.73 -20.45 -3.92
C VAL A 7 -8.65 -20.74 -2.72
N ILE A 8 -8.33 -20.18 -1.56
CA ILE A 8 -9.26 -20.11 -0.44
C ILE A 8 -10.20 -18.96 -0.77
N ASP A 9 -11.42 -19.31 -1.22
CA ASP A 9 -12.59 -18.45 -1.14
C ASP A 9 -12.78 -18.07 0.34
N LEU A 10 -12.35 -16.87 0.71
CA LEU A 10 -12.71 -16.28 2.00
C LEU A 10 -14.12 -15.71 1.86
N ALA A 11 -15.10 -16.57 2.05
CA ALA A 11 -16.46 -16.17 2.39
C ALA A 11 -16.43 -15.21 3.62
N PRO A 12 -17.39 -14.27 3.72
CA PRO A 12 -17.39 -13.26 4.77
C PRO A 12 -17.83 -13.92 6.08
N HIS A 13 -16.87 -14.46 6.83
CA HIS A 13 -17.14 -14.89 8.20
C HIS A 13 -17.41 -13.64 9.05
N SER A 14 -18.58 -13.63 9.68
CA SER A 14 -19.05 -12.66 10.65
C SER A 14 -18.00 -12.47 11.76
N TYR A 15 -17.21 -11.41 11.65
CA TYR A 15 -16.21 -11.05 12.65
C TYR A 15 -16.91 -10.56 13.93
N GLN A 16 -16.78 -11.33 15.01
CA GLN A 16 -16.89 -10.76 16.36
C GLN A 16 -15.83 -9.66 16.48
N ARG A 17 -16.33 -8.45 16.72
CA ARG A 17 -15.54 -7.25 16.95
C ARG A 17 -14.95 -7.33 18.36
N ASP A 18 -13.78 -7.93 18.49
CA ASP A 18 -12.93 -7.59 19.62
C ASP A 18 -12.33 -6.20 19.35
N THR A 19 -13.16 -5.18 19.56
CA THR A 19 -12.70 -3.80 19.70
C THR A 19 -11.75 -3.77 20.87
N ILE A 20 -10.46 -3.55 20.61
CA ILE A 20 -9.60 -2.89 21.60
C ILE A 20 -10.29 -1.56 21.88
N LYS A 21 -11.08 -1.49 22.97
CA LYS A 21 -11.63 -0.23 23.43
C LYS A 21 -10.47 0.54 24.04
N ILE A 22 -9.95 1.52 23.31
CA ILE A 22 -9.15 2.58 23.90
C ILE A 22 -10.18 3.45 24.64
N ASP A 23 -10.30 3.26 25.95
CA ASP A 23 -11.18 4.04 26.81
C ASP A 23 -10.62 5.48 26.89
N PRO A 24 -11.34 6.50 26.40
CA PRO A 24 -10.83 7.86 26.39
C PRO A 24 -10.78 8.50 27.79
N GLU A 25 -11.52 7.98 28.78
CA GLU A 25 -11.65 8.58 30.11
C GLU A 25 -10.59 8.12 31.14
N GLN A 26 -9.70 7.19 30.77
CA GLN A 26 -8.61 6.70 31.62
C GLN A 26 -7.20 7.08 31.12
N HIS A 27 -7.05 8.18 30.36
CA HIS A 27 -5.72 8.64 30.01
C HIS A 27 -5.05 9.34 31.20
N ARG A 28 -4.18 8.59 31.90
CA ARG A 28 -3.11 9.16 32.72
C ARG A 28 -2.38 10.19 31.85
N ILE A 29 -2.22 11.43 32.33
CA ILE A 29 -1.54 12.46 31.55
C ILE A 29 -0.06 12.07 31.48
N VAL A 30 0.38 11.59 30.32
CA VAL A 30 1.77 11.18 30.12
C VAL A 30 2.59 12.39 29.69
N ILE A 31 3.31 13.00 30.63
CA ILE A 31 4.16 14.18 30.39
C ILE A 31 5.64 13.80 30.43
N THR A 32 6.01 12.94 31.37
CA THR A 32 7.39 12.52 31.66
C THR A 32 7.65 11.06 31.28
N LEU A 33 8.93 10.67 31.22
CA LEU A 33 9.30 9.26 31.05
C LEU A 33 8.85 8.40 32.24
N GLN A 34 8.69 8.98 33.43
CA GLN A 34 8.11 8.30 34.59
C GLN A 34 6.63 8.00 34.38
N ASP A 35 5.85 8.98 33.90
CA ASP A 35 4.43 8.75 33.59
C ASP A 35 4.24 7.66 32.54
N LEU A 36 5.20 7.56 31.60
CA LEU A 36 5.22 6.54 30.56
C LEU A 36 5.51 5.14 31.14
N GLU A 37 6.46 5.02 32.08
CA GLU A 37 6.73 3.78 32.81
C GLU A 37 5.49 3.33 33.59
N ASP A 38 4.89 4.26 34.33
CA ASP A 38 3.71 4.04 35.15
C ASP A 38 2.50 3.59 34.29
N ALA A 39 2.27 4.25 33.15
CA ALA A 39 1.17 3.91 32.25
C ALA A 39 1.33 2.52 31.60
N LEU A 40 2.56 2.12 31.29
CA LEU A 40 2.85 0.77 30.81
C LEU A 40 2.62 -0.28 31.91
N GLU A 41 2.97 0.04 33.15
CA GLU A 41 2.75 -0.86 34.28
C GLU A 41 1.25 -1.10 34.53
N ASP A 42 0.44 -0.04 34.51
CA ASP A 42 -1.01 -0.14 34.64
C ASP A 42 -1.61 -0.96 33.50
N ALA A 43 -1.25 -0.65 32.24
CA ALA A 43 -1.76 -1.37 31.08
C ALA A 43 -1.36 -2.85 31.05
N ALA A 44 -0.21 -3.21 31.64
CA ALA A 44 0.21 -4.59 31.81
C ALA A 44 -0.63 -5.32 32.88
N LYS A 45 -0.97 -4.65 34.00
CA LYS A 45 -1.87 -5.19 35.03
C LYS A 45 -3.28 -5.47 34.49
N ASP A 46 -3.73 -4.65 33.54
CA ASP A 46 -5.05 -4.76 32.90
C ASP A 46 -5.12 -5.84 31.79
N GLY A 47 -4.04 -6.57 31.52
CA GLY A 47 -4.03 -7.66 30.55
C GLY A 47 -4.18 -7.22 29.09
N LYS A 48 -3.83 -5.96 28.75
CA LYS A 48 -3.88 -5.47 27.37
C LYS A 48 -2.82 -6.18 26.50
N PRO A 49 -3.19 -6.70 25.31
CA PRO A 49 -2.39 -7.70 24.59
C PRO A 49 -1.06 -7.21 23.99
N SER A 50 -0.73 -5.91 24.03
CA SER A 50 0.52 -5.37 23.47
C SER A 50 1.72 -5.36 24.45
N LEU A 51 1.52 -5.79 25.70
CA LEU A 51 2.47 -5.63 26.82
C LEU A 51 2.87 -6.93 27.54
N ALA A 52 2.64 -8.10 26.93
CA ALA A 52 2.91 -9.41 27.53
C ALA A 52 4.34 -9.57 28.12
N ASP A 53 5.32 -8.79 27.64
CA ASP A 53 6.71 -8.78 28.12
C ASP A 53 7.07 -7.60 29.05
N TRP A 54 6.10 -6.94 29.68
CA TRP A 54 6.35 -5.80 30.57
C TRP A 54 7.43 -6.06 31.64
N PRO A 55 7.46 -7.22 32.34
CA PRO A 55 8.53 -7.51 33.31
C PRO A 55 9.94 -7.36 32.74
N HIS A 56 10.16 -7.75 31.48
CA HIS A 56 11.44 -7.58 30.80
C HIS A 56 11.73 -6.12 30.40
N ARG A 57 10.70 -5.32 30.17
CA ARG A 57 10.81 -3.90 29.80
C ARG A 57 11.13 -3.00 31.00
N THR A 58 10.71 -3.36 32.23
CA THR A 58 11.06 -2.61 33.45
C THR A 58 12.58 -2.48 33.66
N VAL A 59 13.36 -3.49 33.24
CA VAL A 59 14.84 -3.44 33.29
C VAL A 59 15.39 -2.30 32.44
N HIS A 60 14.75 -2.01 31.30
CA HIS A 60 15.16 -0.98 30.38
C HIS A 60 14.83 0.42 30.91
N PHE A 61 13.69 0.61 31.58
CA PHE A 61 13.37 1.87 32.26
C PHE A 61 14.28 2.14 33.46
N ARG A 62 14.65 1.11 34.24
CA ARG A 62 15.68 1.26 35.30
C ARG A 62 17.04 1.65 34.74
N MET A 63 17.42 1.08 33.59
CA MET A 63 18.67 1.43 32.92
C MET A 63 18.63 2.86 32.39
N LEU A 64 17.50 3.24 31.78
CA LEU A 64 17.23 4.60 31.31
C LEU A 64 17.33 5.63 32.42
N SER A 65 16.68 5.37 33.57
CA SER A 65 16.74 6.21 34.76
C SER A 65 18.18 6.45 35.23
N ARG A 66 19.03 5.40 35.22
CA ARG A 66 20.45 5.54 35.59
C ARG A 66 21.25 6.36 34.57
N ILE A 67 21.01 6.16 33.29
CA ILE A 67 21.71 6.89 32.21
C ILE A 67 21.36 8.38 32.26
N LEU A 68 20.07 8.68 32.41
CA LEU A 68 19.52 10.05 32.36
C LEU A 68 19.52 10.77 33.71
N GLY A 69 19.89 10.08 34.80
CA GLY A 69 19.87 10.65 36.17
C GLY A 69 18.45 10.85 36.73
N GLY A 70 17.47 10.08 36.26
CA GLY A 70 16.06 10.17 36.60
C GLY A 70 15.15 9.99 35.38
N LEU A 71 13.84 9.87 35.60
CA LEU A 71 12.81 9.76 34.56
C LEU A 71 11.88 10.99 34.48
N ASP A 72 12.18 12.05 35.24
CA ASP A 72 11.41 13.30 35.26
C ASP A 72 11.55 14.12 33.96
N HIS A 73 12.30 13.62 32.99
CA HIS A 73 12.47 14.23 31.67
C HIS A 73 11.14 14.22 30.90
N PRO A 74 10.76 15.33 30.23
CA PRO A 74 9.59 15.36 29.36
C PRO A 74 9.69 14.31 28.26
N VAL A 75 8.61 13.61 27.93
CA VAL A 75 8.58 12.63 26.82
C VAL A 75 8.98 13.27 25.49
N THR A 76 8.65 14.56 25.29
CA THR A 76 9.02 15.32 24.09
C THR A 76 10.53 15.49 23.90
N SER A 77 11.33 15.36 24.97
CA SER A 77 12.79 15.44 24.91
C SER A 77 13.46 14.15 24.45
N PHE A 78 12.70 13.06 24.28
CA PHE A 78 13.21 11.74 23.92
C PHE A 78 14.16 11.78 22.70
N GLY A 79 13.76 12.45 21.61
CA GLY A 79 14.56 12.48 20.37
C GLY A 79 15.92 13.17 20.53
N SER A 80 16.06 14.08 21.51
CA SER A 80 17.35 14.69 21.86
C SER A 80 18.18 13.89 22.86
N LEU A 81 17.53 13.15 23.76
CA LEU A 81 18.21 12.35 24.79
C LEU A 81 18.68 10.99 24.26
N LEU A 82 17.89 10.39 23.38
CA LEU A 82 18.14 9.10 22.75
C LEU A 82 17.72 9.16 21.26
N PRO A 83 18.54 9.84 20.43
CA PRO A 83 18.30 9.90 18.98
C PRO A 83 18.39 8.51 18.35
N ASP A 84 17.80 8.33 17.17
CA ASP A 84 17.82 7.03 16.46
C ASP A 84 19.24 6.57 16.10
N GLU A 85 20.08 7.51 15.70
CA GLU A 85 21.43 7.25 15.27
C GLU A 85 22.40 7.29 16.45
N TRP A 86 23.17 6.20 16.62
CA TRP A 86 24.16 6.09 17.69
C TRP A 86 25.21 7.21 17.67
N GLY A 87 25.53 7.72 16.49
CA GLY A 87 26.52 8.80 16.32
C GLY A 87 26.06 10.15 16.89
N ASP A 88 24.76 10.34 17.05
CA ASP A 88 24.16 11.62 17.43
C ASP A 88 23.89 11.72 18.93
N ILE A 89 24.15 10.65 19.69
CA ILE A 89 23.94 10.62 21.13
C ILE A 89 24.92 11.57 21.82
N PRO A 90 24.45 12.41 22.75
CA PRO A 90 25.31 13.24 23.59
C PRO A 90 26.42 12.40 24.29
N PRO A 91 27.70 12.84 24.26
CA PRO A 91 28.81 12.05 24.80
C PRO A 91 28.63 11.64 26.27
N ASP A 92 28.04 12.51 27.08
CA ASP A 92 27.76 12.29 28.50
C ASP A 92 26.72 11.19 28.74
N ILE A 93 25.72 11.07 27.86
CA ILE A 93 24.75 9.98 27.86
C ILE A 93 25.42 8.70 27.37
N ARG A 94 26.16 8.80 26.26
CA ARG A 94 26.84 7.67 25.60
C ARG A 94 27.78 6.93 26.55
N ASP A 95 28.55 7.67 27.35
CA ASP A 95 29.54 7.12 28.28
C ASP A 95 28.90 6.40 29.50
N ARG A 96 27.61 6.65 29.78
CA ARG A 96 26.85 6.00 30.85
C ARG A 96 26.15 4.71 30.41
N ILE A 97 26.12 4.41 29.10
CA ILE A 97 25.46 3.22 28.58
C ILE A 97 26.37 1.99 28.83
N PRO A 98 25.91 0.98 29.58
CA PRO A 98 26.75 -0.13 29.98
C PRO A 98 26.98 -1.17 28.88
N GLY A 99 28.05 -1.96 29.03
CA GLY A 99 28.26 -3.20 28.27
C GLY A 99 28.52 -2.96 26.78
N ASN A 100 27.61 -3.45 25.92
CA ASN A 100 27.64 -3.20 24.47
C ASN A 100 26.76 -1.96 24.17
N PRO A 101 27.34 -0.75 24.12
CA PRO A 101 26.56 0.47 24.27
C PRO A 101 25.64 0.71 23.07
N ARG A 102 26.11 0.36 21.86
CA ARG A 102 25.32 0.47 20.63
C ARG A 102 24.10 -0.44 20.63
N ASN A 103 24.26 -1.69 21.09
CA ASN A 103 23.13 -2.63 21.15
C ASN A 103 22.11 -2.22 22.22
N VAL A 104 22.60 -1.85 23.40
CA VAL A 104 21.75 -1.36 24.49
C VAL A 104 20.97 -0.13 24.07
N HIS A 105 21.62 0.82 23.39
CA HIS A 105 20.95 2.00 22.82
C HIS A 105 19.79 1.64 21.89
N MET A 106 20.03 0.76 20.91
CA MET A 106 18.98 0.33 19.98
C MET A 106 17.78 -0.30 20.72
N GLN A 107 18.05 -1.07 21.78
CA GLN A 107 17.00 -1.66 22.61
C GLN A 107 16.22 -0.60 23.39
N LEU A 108 16.91 0.37 24.01
CA LEU A 108 16.29 1.47 24.74
C LEU A 108 15.41 2.33 23.82
N VAL A 109 15.94 2.74 22.67
CA VAL A 109 15.20 3.49 21.65
C VAL A 109 13.96 2.72 21.19
N SER A 110 14.10 1.43 20.87
CA SER A 110 12.99 0.59 20.41
C SER A 110 11.87 0.49 21.47
N ILE A 111 12.22 0.32 22.74
CA ILE A 111 11.25 0.20 23.83
C ILE A 111 10.55 1.53 24.08
N LEU A 112 11.30 2.64 24.11
CA LEU A 112 10.75 3.97 24.31
C LEU A 112 9.83 4.38 23.17
N LYS A 113 10.24 4.21 21.93
CA LYS A 113 9.39 4.46 20.77
C LYS A 113 8.09 3.67 20.81
N ARG A 114 8.16 2.39 21.19
CA ARG A 114 6.97 1.55 21.37
C ARG A 114 6.06 2.05 22.48
N ALA A 115 6.63 2.51 23.60
CA ALA A 115 5.86 3.08 24.69
C ALA A 115 5.22 4.43 24.31
N ILE A 116 5.97 5.33 23.68
CA ILE A 116 5.48 6.62 23.15
C ILE A 116 4.37 6.35 22.14
N GLY A 117 4.53 5.38 21.24
CA GLY A 117 3.50 5.00 20.29
C GLY A 117 2.19 4.51 20.93
N LEU A 118 2.25 3.92 22.13
CA LEU A 118 1.05 3.48 22.86
C LEU A 118 0.30 4.64 23.54
N PHE A 119 1.04 5.58 24.16
CA PHE A 119 0.45 6.55 25.09
C PHE A 119 0.56 8.01 24.65
N ARG A 120 1.45 8.32 23.70
CA ARG A 120 1.68 9.65 23.12
C ARG A 120 1.82 9.56 21.59
N PRO A 121 0.78 9.10 20.89
CA PRO A 121 0.79 8.99 19.44
C PRO A 121 0.97 10.33 18.73
N ASP A 122 0.74 11.45 19.42
CA ASP A 122 0.99 12.81 18.96
C ASP A 122 2.49 13.16 18.88
N ILE A 123 3.34 12.52 19.70
CA ILE A 123 4.80 12.76 19.71
C ILE A 123 5.50 11.94 18.63
N ASP A 124 5.15 10.66 18.50
CA ASP A 124 5.72 9.76 17.48
C ASP A 124 4.60 8.95 16.80
N PRO A 125 3.90 9.56 15.82
CA PRO A 125 2.81 8.91 15.08
C PRO A 125 3.27 7.66 14.33
N TRP A 126 4.53 7.61 13.90
CA TRP A 126 5.08 6.46 13.19
C TRP A 126 5.23 5.25 14.11
N SER A 127 5.75 5.46 15.32
CA SER A 127 5.83 4.41 16.32
C SER A 127 4.44 3.97 16.78
N ALA A 128 3.47 4.87 16.90
CA ALA A 128 2.08 4.53 17.17
C ALA A 128 1.49 3.61 16.10
N LEU A 129 1.71 3.95 14.82
CA LEU A 129 1.26 3.13 13.70
C LEU A 129 1.90 1.73 13.70
N ARG A 130 3.20 1.63 14.02
CA ARG A 130 3.91 0.34 14.15
C ARG A 130 3.36 -0.52 15.28
N VAL A 131 3.07 0.09 16.43
CA VAL A 131 2.52 -0.64 17.59
C VAL A 131 1.14 -1.21 17.28
N LEU A 132 0.27 -0.42 16.64
CA LEU A 132 -1.05 -0.89 16.23
C LEU A 132 -0.94 -1.98 15.15
N ALA A 133 0.02 -1.85 14.23
CA ALA A 133 0.32 -2.88 13.24
C ALA A 133 0.72 -4.22 13.88
N ASP A 134 1.66 -4.18 14.84
CA ASP A 134 2.18 -5.36 15.56
C ASP A 134 1.08 -6.05 16.40
N ALA A 135 0.20 -5.27 17.03
CA ALA A 135 -0.87 -5.79 17.89
C ALA A 135 -1.95 -6.57 17.10
N GLU A 136 -2.12 -6.32 15.80
CA GLU A 136 -3.13 -7.01 14.98
C GLU A 136 -2.67 -8.39 14.45
N VAL A 137 -1.50 -8.91 14.88
CA VAL A 137 -0.96 -10.29 14.69
C VAL A 137 -0.77 -10.76 13.23
N ARG A 138 -1.35 -10.09 12.24
CA ARG A 138 -1.40 -10.57 10.84
C ARG A 138 -0.54 -9.79 9.85
N ILE A 139 0.26 -8.82 10.28
CA ILE A 139 1.07 -8.00 9.36
C ILE A 139 2.51 -7.86 9.85
N ASP A 140 3.44 -7.92 8.91
CA ASP A 140 4.85 -7.69 9.13
C ASP A 140 5.14 -6.21 9.39
N GLY A 141 5.51 -5.85 10.62
CA GLY A 141 5.93 -4.49 11.01
C GLY A 141 7.08 -3.93 10.15
N LYS A 142 7.83 -4.79 9.44
CA LYS A 142 8.84 -4.36 8.45
C LYS A 142 8.24 -3.55 7.30
N MET A 143 6.98 -3.80 6.93
CA MET A 143 6.29 -3.05 5.87
C MET A 143 6.10 -1.58 6.27
N VAL A 144 5.69 -1.30 7.52
CA VAL A 144 5.55 0.07 8.04
C VAL A 144 6.90 0.78 8.07
N GLY A 145 7.96 0.09 8.49
CA GLY A 145 9.31 0.65 8.50
C GLY A 145 9.86 1.03 7.12
N SER A 146 9.44 0.33 6.06
CA SER A 146 9.80 0.70 4.68
C SER A 146 9.10 1.99 4.24
N VAL A 147 7.79 2.09 4.48
CA VAL A 147 6.99 3.29 4.16
C VAL A 147 7.50 4.50 4.93
N GLN A 148 7.72 4.34 6.24
CA GLN A 148 8.22 5.41 7.11
C GLN A 148 9.48 6.06 6.55
N ARG A 149 10.51 5.25 6.24
CA ARG A 149 11.78 5.80 5.71
C ARG A 149 11.60 6.61 4.43
N ARG A 150 10.64 6.24 3.58
CA ARG A 150 10.33 6.98 2.35
C ARG A 150 9.57 8.26 2.64
N ALA A 151 8.56 8.20 3.51
CA ALA A 151 7.76 9.34 3.91
C ALA A 151 8.58 10.39 4.69
N GLU A 152 9.44 9.96 5.60
CA GLU A 152 10.35 10.84 6.36
C GLU A 152 11.33 11.59 5.46
N ARG A 153 11.83 10.97 4.38
CA ARG A 153 12.67 11.67 3.38
C ARG A 153 11.93 12.81 2.69
N ASP A 154 10.61 12.69 2.57
CA ASP A 154 9.73 13.71 2.00
C ASP A 154 9.14 14.64 3.10
N GLY A 155 9.55 14.47 4.36
CA GLY A 155 9.09 15.27 5.50
C GLY A 155 7.65 15.00 5.94
N LEU A 156 7.11 13.82 5.63
CA LEU A 156 5.70 13.49 5.87
C LEU A 156 5.49 12.68 7.15
N ASN A 157 4.48 13.07 7.94
CA ASN A 157 3.91 12.20 8.97
C ASN A 157 2.94 11.19 8.35
N PRO A 158 2.55 10.14 9.10
CA PRO A 158 1.57 9.16 8.62
C PRO A 158 0.29 9.78 8.05
N ILE A 159 -0.27 10.78 8.72
CA ILE A 159 -1.52 11.43 8.31
C ILE A 159 -1.38 12.29 7.04
N ASP A 160 -0.15 12.72 6.72
CA ASP A 160 0.15 13.53 5.55
C ASP A 160 0.29 12.67 4.27
N ILE A 161 0.32 11.34 4.43
CA ILE A 161 0.31 10.41 3.30
C ILE A 161 -1.02 10.52 2.57
N ASP A 162 -0.95 10.81 1.26
CA ASP A 162 -2.09 10.89 0.39
C ASP A 162 -1.95 10.01 -0.86
N ASN A 163 -3.03 9.95 -1.65
CA ASN A 163 -3.09 9.14 -2.87
C ASN A 163 -2.08 9.60 -3.92
N CYS A 164 -1.77 10.90 -3.98
CA CYS A 164 -0.80 11.48 -4.89
C CYS A 164 0.63 11.04 -4.56
N TRP A 165 0.98 11.01 -3.27
CA TRP A 165 2.26 10.53 -2.79
C TRP A 165 2.42 9.04 -3.07
N ILE A 166 1.41 8.22 -2.74
CA ILE A 166 1.44 6.78 -3.06
C ILE A 166 1.64 6.55 -4.57
N ALA A 167 0.95 7.33 -5.42
CA ALA A 167 1.11 7.26 -6.87
C ALA A 167 2.52 7.60 -7.33
N ARG A 168 3.12 8.67 -6.79
CA ARG A 168 4.52 9.04 -7.09
C ARG A 168 5.50 7.94 -6.69
N GLN A 169 5.32 7.36 -5.51
CA GLN A 169 6.20 6.30 -5.03
C GLN A 169 6.10 5.05 -5.93
N LEU A 170 4.89 4.64 -6.31
CA LEU A 170 4.69 3.48 -7.20
C LEU A 170 5.21 3.71 -8.62
N ALA A 171 5.07 4.93 -9.16
CA ALA A 171 5.58 5.27 -10.49
C ALA A 171 7.12 5.23 -10.58
N ALA A 172 7.82 5.39 -9.46
CA ALA A 172 9.28 5.32 -9.39
C ALA A 172 9.82 3.88 -9.27
N VAL A 173 8.95 2.87 -9.10
CA VAL A 173 9.35 1.47 -8.92
C VAL A 173 9.43 0.77 -10.29
N PRO A 174 10.50 0.00 -10.56
CA PRO A 174 10.57 -0.84 -11.76
C PRO A 174 9.36 -1.80 -11.85
N ALA A 175 8.87 -2.06 -13.05
CA ALA A 175 7.67 -2.90 -13.26
C ALA A 175 7.77 -4.31 -12.66
N GLU A 176 8.99 -4.83 -12.52
CA GLU A 176 9.31 -6.14 -11.95
C GLU A 176 9.02 -6.20 -10.44
N ASP A 177 9.24 -5.08 -9.74
CA ASP A 177 9.11 -4.95 -8.28
C ASP A 177 7.79 -4.27 -7.87
N GLU A 178 7.05 -3.66 -8.82
CA GLU A 178 5.84 -2.88 -8.55
C GLU A 178 4.82 -3.69 -7.75
N THR A 179 4.62 -4.97 -8.08
CA THR A 179 3.64 -5.83 -7.39
C THR A 179 3.98 -5.99 -5.91
N GLN A 180 5.26 -6.16 -5.57
CA GLN A 180 5.72 -6.33 -4.20
C GLN A 180 5.61 -5.02 -3.42
N GLU A 181 6.06 -3.91 -4.00
CA GLU A 181 5.95 -2.58 -3.38
C GLU A 181 4.49 -2.15 -3.20
N ARG A 182 3.63 -2.46 -4.17
CA ARG A 182 2.19 -2.20 -4.10
C ARG A 182 1.49 -2.93 -2.96
N GLN A 183 1.96 -4.11 -2.56
CA GLN A 183 1.43 -4.81 -1.37
C GLN A 183 1.63 -3.99 -0.09
N ILE A 184 2.76 -3.27 0.02
CA ILE A 184 3.04 -2.40 1.15
C ILE A 184 2.03 -1.25 1.21
N TYR A 185 1.66 -0.65 0.07
CA TYR A 185 0.68 0.43 0.02
C TYR A 185 -0.76 -0.06 0.21
N HIS A 186 -1.10 -1.27 -0.29
CA HIS A 186 -2.37 -1.92 0.04
C HIS A 186 -2.56 -2.07 1.54
N TYR A 187 -1.48 -2.36 2.26
CA TYR A 187 -1.54 -2.45 3.70
C TYR A 187 -1.91 -1.11 4.37
N LEU A 188 -1.29 0.00 3.95
CA LEU A 188 -1.64 1.34 4.46
C LEU A 188 -3.11 1.69 4.17
N VAL A 189 -3.58 1.44 2.95
CA VAL A 189 -4.99 1.68 2.55
C VAL A 189 -5.93 0.82 3.39
N ARG A 190 -5.57 -0.43 3.69
CA ARG A 190 -6.37 -1.28 4.57
C ARG A 190 -6.37 -0.77 6.01
N LEU A 191 -5.23 -0.34 6.53
CA LEU A 191 -5.11 0.23 7.87
C LEU A 191 -5.97 1.48 8.04
N SER A 192 -6.01 2.37 7.05
CA SER A 192 -6.81 3.60 7.13
C SER A 192 -8.33 3.35 7.24
N GLY A 193 -8.79 2.17 6.80
CA GLY A 193 -10.16 1.72 6.99
C GLY A 193 -10.49 1.28 8.42
N ARG A 194 -9.50 1.12 9.31
CA ARG A 194 -9.71 0.66 10.69
C ARG A 194 -10.21 1.80 11.58
N GLN A 195 -11.21 1.50 12.42
CA GLN A 195 -11.75 2.47 13.38
C GLN A 195 -10.69 3.02 14.32
N LEU A 196 -9.79 2.18 14.85
CA LEU A 196 -8.71 2.63 15.74
C LEU A 196 -7.79 3.64 15.06
N ILE A 197 -7.39 3.38 13.82
CA ILE A 197 -6.54 4.27 13.02
C ILE A 197 -7.27 5.59 12.71
N GLN A 198 -8.58 5.51 12.42
CA GLN A 198 -9.41 6.68 12.16
C GLN A 198 -9.56 7.57 13.39
N HIS A 199 -9.86 6.99 14.56
CA HIS A 199 -10.01 7.75 15.81
C HIS A 199 -8.67 8.36 16.26
N ALA A 200 -7.56 7.65 16.03
CA ALA A 200 -6.23 8.12 16.37
C ALA A 200 -5.67 9.15 15.37
N GLY A 201 -6.35 9.41 14.24
CA GLY A 201 -5.89 10.37 13.24
C GLY A 201 -4.54 10.01 12.61
N LEU A 202 -4.17 8.73 12.56
CA LEU A 202 -2.86 8.29 12.08
C LEU A 202 -2.77 8.14 10.56
N LEU A 203 -3.89 7.85 9.88
CA LEU A 203 -3.96 7.75 8.42
C LEU A 203 -5.29 8.32 7.93
N ARG A 204 -5.32 8.81 6.68
CA ARG A 204 -6.56 9.35 6.12
C ARG A 204 -7.52 8.25 5.70
N ARG A 205 -8.78 8.36 6.13
CA ARG A 205 -9.86 7.40 5.82
C ARG A 205 -10.11 7.22 4.32
N ASP A 206 -9.85 8.26 3.52
CA ASP A 206 -10.05 8.30 2.07
C ASP A 206 -8.84 7.83 1.26
N LEU A 207 -7.81 7.27 1.92
CA LEU A 207 -6.69 6.65 1.22
C LEU A 207 -7.18 5.55 0.28
N ALA A 208 -6.71 5.61 -0.96
CA ALA A 208 -6.99 4.68 -2.01
C ALA A 208 -5.69 4.34 -2.74
N LEU A 209 -5.62 3.13 -3.28
CA LEU A 209 -4.50 2.77 -4.11
C LEU A 209 -4.73 3.31 -5.52
N PRO A 210 -3.75 3.99 -6.14
CA PRO A 210 -3.84 4.37 -7.54
C PRO A 210 -3.98 3.12 -8.41
N ALA A 211 -4.72 3.21 -9.52
CA ALA A 211 -4.87 2.11 -10.45
C ALA A 211 -3.50 1.54 -10.90
N THR A 212 -3.42 0.23 -11.10
CA THR A 212 -2.24 -0.39 -11.74
C THR A 212 -2.04 0.15 -13.14
N LEU A 213 -0.81 0.12 -13.67
CA LEU A 213 -0.57 0.43 -15.08
C LEU A 213 -1.51 -0.39 -15.98
N LEU A 214 -1.77 -1.66 -15.66
CA LEU A 214 -2.73 -2.50 -16.37
C LEU A 214 -4.16 -1.92 -16.33
N GLN A 215 -4.63 -1.45 -15.18
CA GLN A 215 -5.95 -0.85 -14.99
C GLN A 215 -6.07 0.54 -15.63
N GLN A 216 -5.03 1.38 -15.52
CA GLN A 216 -4.94 2.67 -16.21
C GLN A 216 -4.93 2.46 -17.73
N GLN A 217 -4.26 1.41 -18.20
CA GLN A 217 -4.32 0.98 -19.59
C GLN A 217 -5.69 0.40 -19.97
N CYS A 218 -6.49 -0.09 -19.01
CA CYS A 218 -7.85 -0.61 -19.23
C CYS A 218 -8.94 0.45 -19.33
N GLU A 219 -8.69 1.70 -18.94
CA GLU A 219 -9.52 2.83 -19.39
C GLU A 219 -9.15 3.19 -20.82
N VAL A 220 -9.51 2.31 -21.74
CA VAL A 220 -9.49 2.63 -23.16
C VAL A 220 -10.86 3.19 -23.50
N ILE A 221 -10.93 4.50 -23.69
CA ILE A 221 -12.09 5.07 -24.36
C ILE A 221 -12.01 4.62 -25.82
N LEU A 222 -12.82 3.62 -26.17
CA LEU A 222 -13.04 3.21 -27.55
C LEU A 222 -13.82 4.34 -28.25
N PRO A 223 -13.56 4.62 -29.53
CA PRO A 223 -14.45 5.45 -30.32
C PRO A 223 -15.83 4.78 -30.38
N ASP A 224 -16.90 5.59 -30.46
CA ASP A 224 -18.28 5.13 -30.33
C ASP A 224 -18.60 3.90 -31.19
N TRP A 225 -18.18 3.91 -32.46
CA TRP A 225 -18.39 2.78 -33.38
C TRP A 225 -17.70 1.48 -32.92
N LEU A 226 -16.54 1.57 -32.28
CA LEU A 226 -15.79 0.41 -31.79
C LEU A 226 -16.33 -0.03 -30.43
N GLN A 227 -16.86 0.91 -29.63
CA GLN A 227 -17.58 0.62 -28.39
C GLN A 227 -18.86 -0.17 -28.70
N GLU A 228 -19.63 0.20 -29.72
CA GLU A 228 -20.82 -0.55 -30.17
C GLU A 228 -20.47 -1.99 -30.56
N VAL A 229 -19.36 -2.19 -31.28
CA VAL A 229 -18.88 -3.54 -31.64
C VAL A 229 -18.45 -4.31 -30.39
N ALA A 230 -17.78 -3.64 -29.44
CA ALA A 230 -17.34 -4.26 -28.19
C ALA A 230 -18.51 -4.68 -27.29
N ASP A 231 -19.55 -3.84 -27.18
CA ASP A 231 -20.76 -4.10 -26.40
C ASP A 231 -21.60 -5.23 -27.00
N ALA A 232 -21.57 -5.39 -28.33
CA ALA A 232 -22.24 -6.48 -29.03
C ALA A 232 -21.44 -7.81 -29.02
N SER A 233 -20.21 -7.81 -28.52
CA SER A 233 -19.28 -8.94 -28.57
C SER A 233 -19.19 -9.71 -27.25
N ASP A 234 -18.69 -10.95 -27.31
CA ASP A 234 -18.34 -11.69 -26.09
C ASP A 234 -17.16 -11.02 -25.34
N ARG A 235 -17.08 -11.26 -24.02
CA ARG A 235 -16.05 -10.64 -23.16
C ARG A 235 -14.61 -10.91 -23.65
N PRO A 236 -14.24 -12.12 -24.13
CA PRO A 236 -12.93 -12.34 -24.73
C PRO A 236 -12.64 -11.50 -25.98
N THR A 237 -13.65 -11.23 -26.81
CA THR A 237 -13.51 -10.43 -28.03
C THR A 237 -13.46 -8.95 -27.72
N CYS A 238 -14.27 -8.45 -26.79
CA CYS A 238 -14.18 -7.10 -26.24
C CYS A 238 -12.76 -6.81 -25.72
N ASN A 239 -12.21 -7.71 -24.89
CA ASN A 239 -10.81 -7.63 -24.44
C ASN A 239 -9.80 -7.60 -25.61
N GLY A 240 -10.09 -8.30 -26.71
CA GLY A 240 -9.28 -8.27 -27.92
C GLY A 240 -9.33 -6.91 -28.62
N LEU A 241 -10.53 -6.34 -28.79
CA LEU A 241 -10.78 -5.05 -29.43
C LEU A 241 -10.09 -3.91 -28.67
N GLU A 242 -10.22 -3.87 -27.35
CA GLU A 242 -9.53 -2.89 -26.51
C GLU A 242 -8.01 -2.94 -26.69
N ARG A 243 -7.44 -4.15 -26.70
CA ARG A 243 -5.98 -4.34 -26.83
C ARG A 243 -5.48 -3.97 -28.23
N VAL A 244 -6.27 -4.23 -29.27
CA VAL A 244 -5.98 -3.78 -30.63
C VAL A 244 -6.02 -2.25 -30.69
N TRP A 245 -7.06 -1.62 -30.15
CA TRP A 245 -7.19 -0.16 -30.15
C TRP A 245 -6.06 0.52 -29.37
N ARG A 246 -5.64 -0.03 -28.23
CA ARG A 246 -4.44 0.44 -27.50
C ARG A 246 -3.20 0.42 -28.37
N THR A 247 -3.01 -0.65 -29.14
CA THR A 247 -1.85 -0.80 -30.03
C THR A 247 -1.90 0.25 -31.15
N ILE A 248 -3.07 0.49 -31.73
CA ILE A 248 -3.30 1.54 -32.73
C ILE A 248 -2.93 2.92 -32.15
N ARG A 249 -3.48 3.27 -30.96
CA ARG A 249 -3.23 4.53 -30.28
C ARG A 249 -1.77 4.75 -29.91
N HIS A 250 -1.12 3.75 -29.31
CA HIS A 250 0.27 3.86 -28.87
C HIS A 250 1.23 4.11 -30.04
N HIS A 251 1.00 3.46 -31.19
CA HIS A 251 1.83 3.60 -32.38
C HIS A 251 1.39 4.75 -33.31
N ASN A 252 0.50 5.64 -32.85
CA ASN A 252 -0.07 6.74 -33.62
C ASN A 252 -0.63 6.30 -34.99
N LEU A 253 -1.22 5.10 -35.04
CA LEU A 253 -1.90 4.59 -36.22
C LEU A 253 -3.32 5.15 -36.29
N THR A 254 -3.81 5.39 -37.49
CA THR A 254 -5.17 5.89 -37.72
C THR A 254 -6.09 4.74 -38.11
N ALA A 255 -7.21 4.60 -37.41
CA ALA A 255 -8.32 3.75 -37.83
C ALA A 255 -9.64 4.44 -37.46
N GLN A 256 -10.52 4.61 -38.44
CA GLN A 256 -11.83 5.26 -38.31
C GLN A 256 -12.99 4.30 -38.59
N SER A 257 -12.68 3.09 -39.06
CA SER A 257 -13.66 2.08 -39.45
C SER A 257 -13.16 0.66 -39.17
N PRO A 258 -14.03 -0.36 -39.19
CA PRO A 258 -13.64 -1.77 -39.17
C PRO A 258 -12.61 -2.12 -40.25
N ASP A 259 -12.78 -1.58 -41.46
CA ASP A 259 -11.88 -1.79 -42.61
C ASP A 259 -10.46 -1.32 -42.32
N ASP A 260 -10.30 -0.16 -41.67
CA ASP A 260 -8.98 0.36 -41.34
C ASP A 260 -8.23 -0.56 -40.37
N ILE A 261 -8.94 -1.09 -39.35
CA ILE A 261 -8.34 -2.05 -38.42
C ILE A 261 -7.95 -3.33 -39.16
N MET A 262 -8.82 -3.84 -40.04
CA MET A 262 -8.52 -5.00 -40.87
C MET A 262 -7.30 -4.76 -41.77
N ALA A 263 -7.19 -3.59 -42.39
CA ALA A 263 -6.04 -3.19 -43.20
C ALA A 263 -4.75 -3.15 -42.36
N LEU A 264 -4.79 -2.62 -41.13
CA LEU A 264 -3.64 -2.62 -40.21
C LEU A 264 -3.20 -4.04 -39.81
N ILE A 265 -4.15 -4.96 -39.65
CA ILE A 265 -3.85 -6.38 -39.40
C ILE A 265 -3.16 -7.00 -40.62
N TYR A 266 -3.70 -6.81 -41.82
CA TYR A 266 -3.12 -7.36 -43.06
C TYR A 266 -1.76 -6.78 -43.39
N ALA A 267 -1.54 -5.49 -43.10
CA ALA A 267 -0.26 -4.81 -43.26
C ALA A 267 0.79 -5.22 -42.19
N GLY A 268 0.43 -6.10 -41.25
CA GLY A 268 1.33 -6.56 -40.19
C GLY A 268 1.66 -5.50 -39.15
N LYS A 269 0.89 -4.41 -39.07
CA LYS A 269 1.10 -3.32 -38.09
C LYS A 269 0.60 -3.67 -36.68
N LEU A 270 -0.17 -4.76 -36.57
CA LEU A 270 -0.73 -5.28 -35.31
C LEU A 270 -0.17 -6.68 -34.97
N GLN A 271 1.15 -6.87 -35.16
CA GLN A 271 1.84 -8.11 -34.81
C GLN A 271 2.17 -8.21 -33.32
N HIS A 272 2.60 -9.39 -32.87
CA HIS A 272 2.96 -9.60 -31.47
C HIS A 272 4.09 -8.67 -31.02
N ASP A 273 5.08 -8.43 -31.89
CA ASP A 273 6.21 -7.56 -31.59
C ASP A 273 5.83 -6.10 -31.38
N THR A 274 4.77 -5.62 -32.05
CA THR A 274 4.26 -4.25 -31.83
C THR A 274 3.38 -4.18 -30.59
N ALA A 275 2.61 -5.24 -30.30
CA ALA A 275 1.72 -5.30 -29.15
C ALA A 275 2.47 -5.49 -27.83
N LYS A 276 3.58 -6.25 -27.82
CA LYS A 276 4.39 -6.48 -26.60
C LYS A 276 5.05 -5.20 -26.08
N CYS A 277 5.30 -4.23 -26.95
CA CYS A 277 5.80 -2.90 -26.59
C CYS A 277 4.77 -2.07 -25.82
N VAL A 278 3.48 -2.39 -25.98
CA VAL A 278 2.37 -1.71 -25.29
C VAL A 278 2.00 -2.42 -23.99
N GLN A 279 1.99 -3.75 -23.99
CA GLN A 279 1.70 -4.56 -22.81
C GLN A 279 2.40 -5.94 -22.89
N PRO A 280 2.93 -6.47 -21.77
CA PRO A 280 3.43 -7.84 -21.72
C PRO A 280 2.32 -8.83 -22.09
N ILE A 281 2.47 -9.53 -23.22
CA ILE A 281 1.51 -10.50 -23.71
C ILE A 281 2.22 -11.69 -24.35
N LYS A 282 1.73 -12.90 -24.09
CA LYS A 282 2.22 -14.12 -24.76
C LYS A 282 1.81 -14.13 -26.23
N SER A 283 2.69 -14.57 -27.11
CA SER A 283 2.45 -14.63 -28.56
C SER A 283 1.18 -15.43 -28.92
N GLY A 284 0.96 -16.57 -28.25
CA GLY A 284 -0.25 -17.38 -28.43
C GLY A 284 -1.54 -16.66 -28.02
N SER A 285 -1.51 -15.90 -26.92
CA SER A 285 -2.66 -15.09 -26.48
C SER A 285 -2.96 -13.97 -27.46
N TRP A 286 -1.93 -13.27 -27.95
CA TRP A 286 -2.10 -12.22 -28.97
C TRP A 286 -2.71 -12.77 -30.25
N ARG A 287 -2.23 -13.92 -30.73
CA ARG A 287 -2.80 -14.60 -31.90
C ARG A 287 -4.28 -14.91 -31.70
N GLY A 288 -4.66 -15.39 -30.52
CA GLY A 288 -6.05 -15.65 -30.17
C GLY A 288 -6.91 -14.38 -30.18
N TYR A 289 -6.41 -13.26 -29.65
CA TYR A 289 -7.12 -11.98 -29.72
C TYR A 289 -7.30 -11.48 -31.15
N ILE A 290 -6.23 -11.47 -31.95
CA ILE A 290 -6.30 -11.04 -33.36
C ILE A 290 -7.28 -11.90 -34.16
N GLN A 291 -7.29 -13.22 -33.96
CA GLN A 291 -8.22 -14.10 -34.66
C GLN A 291 -9.69 -13.75 -34.36
N ARG A 292 -10.02 -13.52 -33.09
CA ARG A 292 -11.38 -13.13 -32.66
C ARG A 292 -11.78 -11.75 -33.18
N VAL A 293 -10.89 -10.77 -33.04
CA VAL A 293 -11.11 -9.41 -33.56
C VAL A 293 -11.35 -9.44 -35.07
N ARG A 294 -10.55 -10.18 -35.84
CA ARG A 294 -10.76 -10.33 -37.28
C ARG A 294 -12.14 -10.92 -37.58
N GLN A 295 -12.52 -11.98 -36.87
CA GLN A 295 -13.79 -12.65 -37.10
C GLN A 295 -14.98 -11.71 -36.86
N VAL A 296 -14.94 -10.92 -35.78
CA VAL A 296 -15.98 -9.94 -35.49
C VAL A 296 -15.97 -8.79 -36.48
N LEU A 297 -14.81 -8.20 -36.80
CA LEU A 297 -14.78 -7.05 -37.71
C LEU A 297 -15.17 -7.43 -39.15
N LEU A 298 -14.83 -8.64 -39.61
CA LEU A 298 -15.23 -9.14 -40.93
C LEU A 298 -16.76 -9.14 -41.12
N SER A 299 -17.55 -9.46 -40.10
CA SER A 299 -19.01 -9.44 -40.22
C SER A 299 -19.61 -8.03 -40.39
N TYR A 300 -18.84 -6.98 -40.08
CA TYR A 300 -19.23 -5.59 -40.32
C TYR A 300 -18.70 -5.04 -41.65
N VAL A 301 -17.70 -5.71 -42.23
CA VAL A 301 -17.12 -5.38 -43.54
C VAL A 301 -17.92 -6.03 -44.67
N ASP A 302 -18.30 -7.29 -44.50
CA ASP A 302 -18.96 -8.08 -45.56
C ASP A 302 -20.48 -7.82 -45.68
N ASP A 303 -21.10 -7.17 -44.68
CA ASP A 303 -22.52 -6.75 -44.72
C ASP A 303 -22.69 -5.29 -44.22
N PRO A 304 -22.57 -4.29 -45.11
CA PRO A 304 -22.68 -2.88 -44.75
C PRO A 304 -24.09 -2.47 -44.26
N THR A 305 -25.13 -3.29 -44.45
CA THR A 305 -26.48 -2.97 -43.94
C THR A 305 -26.58 -3.11 -42.42
N ILE A 306 -25.69 -3.89 -41.78
CA ILE A 306 -25.58 -3.99 -40.32
C ILE A 306 -24.95 -2.71 -39.74
N TYR A 307 -24.02 -2.08 -40.46
CA TYR A 307 -23.32 -0.87 -40.03
C TYR A 307 -24.23 0.38 -40.12
N GLU A 308 -24.96 0.55 -41.22
CA GLU A 308 -25.85 1.70 -41.40
C GLU A 308 -27.18 1.59 -40.62
N GLY A 309 -27.67 0.37 -40.39
CA GLY A 309 -28.93 0.13 -39.68
C GLY A 309 -28.87 0.42 -38.17
N ARG A 310 -27.68 0.39 -37.56
CA ARG A 310 -27.50 0.58 -36.11
C ARG A 310 -27.03 1.99 -35.73
N LEU A 311 -26.27 2.67 -36.58
CA LEU A 311 -25.92 4.10 -36.40
C LEU A 311 -27.14 5.05 -36.48
N LYS A 312 -28.25 4.60 -37.06
CA LYS A 312 -29.50 5.39 -37.14
C LYS A 312 -30.46 5.18 -35.97
N HIS A 313 -30.12 4.32 -35.01
CA HIS A 313 -30.97 3.98 -33.86
C HIS A 313 -30.29 4.16 -32.48
N GLY A 314 -29.21 4.94 -32.42
CA GLY A 314 -28.68 5.53 -31.18
C GLY A 314 -29.33 6.87 -30.87
#